data_AF-A0A831WBI3-F1
#
_entry.id   AF-A0A831WBI3-F1
#
_cell.length_a   1.000
_cell.length_b   1.000
_cell.length_c   1.000
_cell.angle_alpha   90.00
_cell.angle_beta   90.00
_cell.angle_gamma   90.00
#
_symmetry.space_group_name_H-M   'P 1'
#
loop_
_entity.id
_entity.type
_entity.pdbx_description
1 polymer ?
#
loop_
_entity_poly.entity_id
_entity_poly.type
_entity_poly.pdbx_seq_one_letter_code
_entity_poly.pdbx_strand_id
1 'polypeptide(L)'
;MNDFQIKAPEELEKLHLRIQDMLAGYADEELDGQDKMLVEAHLAGCESCRKDVMRQQVLHRQLGSIPVPQLTAQQQARFDEALKEAALASGNSRAFFPSAWKHLLKLKWLENRNKTFWVATAGWSLVVLLLVTTVFSGMKDGTNGSIPMVQDVVMEYRQLARTSLPQETPVQGTALPVSWPNAKVLATWTTRVGGAPANAFAVRSGDQILLQFEV
;
A
#
# COMPACT_ATOMS: atom_id res chain seq x y z
N MET A 1 -16.03 47.70 -14.25
CA MET A 1 -15.02 47.48 -13.20
C MET A 1 -15.74 47.00 -11.94
N ASN A 2 -15.86 45.68 -11.76
CA ASN A 2 -16.34 45.04 -10.52
C ASN A 2 -15.91 43.57 -10.59
N ASP A 3 -14.67 43.27 -10.16
CA ASP A 3 -14.11 41.91 -10.13
C ASP A 3 -13.35 41.62 -8.82
N PHE A 4 -13.79 42.25 -7.71
CA PHE A 4 -13.07 42.19 -6.43
C PHE A 4 -13.83 41.51 -5.29
N GLN A 5 -15.03 40.94 -5.55
CA GLN A 5 -15.92 40.47 -4.47
C GLN A 5 -16.14 38.95 -4.41
N ILE A 6 -15.52 38.12 -5.28
CA ILE A 6 -15.75 36.66 -5.31
C ILE A 6 -14.51 35.82 -4.90
N LYS A 7 -13.30 36.40 -4.81
CA LYS A 7 -12.08 35.62 -4.50
C LYS A 7 -11.96 35.19 -3.02
N ALA A 8 -12.50 35.98 -2.09
CA ALA A 8 -12.37 35.73 -0.65
C ALA A 8 -12.92 34.36 -0.17
N PRO A 9 -14.13 33.92 -0.59
CA PRO A 9 -14.65 32.62 -0.15
C PRO A 9 -13.86 31.42 -0.72
N GLU A 10 -13.45 31.48 -1.98
CA GLU A 10 -12.69 30.40 -2.62
C GLU A 10 -11.30 30.21 -2.00
N GLU A 11 -10.61 31.31 -1.70
CA GLU A 11 -9.29 31.25 -1.05
C GLU A 11 -9.37 30.76 0.41
N LEU A 12 -10.45 31.08 1.13
CA LEU A 12 -10.69 30.57 2.48
C LEU A 12 -10.95 29.05 2.46
N GLU A 13 -11.72 28.57 1.48
CA GLU A 13 -11.98 27.15 1.29
C GLU A 13 -10.69 26.39 0.96
N LYS A 14 -9.87 26.89 0.02
CA LYS A 14 -8.57 26.30 -0.30
C LYS A 14 -7.64 26.25 0.92
N LEU A 15 -7.62 27.33 1.73
CA LEU A 15 -6.83 27.36 2.96
C LEU A 15 -7.33 26.32 3.96
N HIS A 16 -8.65 26.17 4.12
CA HIS A 16 -9.24 25.17 4.99
C HIS A 16 -8.87 23.75 4.55
N LEU A 17 -8.96 23.44 3.25
CA LEU A 17 -8.56 22.15 2.69
C LEU A 17 -7.08 21.87 2.93
N ARG A 18 -6.21 22.86 2.68
CA ARG A 18 -4.78 22.74 2.96
C ARG A 18 -4.51 22.44 4.44
N ILE A 19 -5.26 23.07 5.35
CA ILE A 19 -5.13 22.83 6.79
C ILE A 19 -5.62 21.44 7.17
N GLN A 20 -6.71 20.95 6.56
CA GLN A 20 -7.18 19.58 6.75
C GLN A 20 -6.10 18.55 6.38
N ASP A 21 -5.37 18.76 5.29
CA ASP A 21 -4.25 17.88 4.89
C ASP A 21 -3.11 17.85 5.92
N MET A 22 -2.92 18.95 6.67
CA MET A 22 -1.88 19.06 7.70
C MET A 22 -2.31 18.52 9.07
N LEU A 23 -3.59 18.21 9.30
CA LEU A 23 -4.07 17.80 10.63
C LEU A 23 -3.44 16.49 11.13
N ALA A 24 -3.16 15.54 10.23
CA ALA A 24 -2.52 14.28 10.60
C ALA A 24 -1.09 14.53 11.12
N GLY A 25 -0.29 15.29 10.37
CA GLY A 25 1.05 15.69 10.81
C GLY A 25 1.03 16.53 12.09
N TYR A 26 -0.02 17.34 12.30
CA TYR A 26 -0.20 18.06 13.56
C TYR A 26 -0.49 17.12 14.74
N ALA A 27 -1.35 16.12 14.52
CA ALA A 27 -1.73 15.15 15.54
C ALA A 27 -0.58 14.23 15.97
N ASP A 28 0.33 13.92 15.04
CA ASP A 28 1.54 13.10 15.27
C ASP A 28 2.79 13.93 15.64
N GLU A 29 2.64 15.25 15.84
CA GLU A 29 3.72 16.19 16.21
C GLU A 29 4.86 16.32 15.16
N GLU A 30 4.55 16.10 13.89
CA GLU A 30 5.53 16.10 12.77
C GLU A 30 5.63 17.44 12.02
N LEU A 31 4.74 18.40 12.29
CA LEU A 31 4.77 19.69 11.61
C LEU A 31 5.91 20.61 12.09
N ASP A 32 6.43 21.40 11.16
CA ASP A 32 7.36 22.47 11.49
C ASP A 32 6.66 23.63 12.25
N GLY A 33 7.46 24.52 12.83
CA GLY A 33 6.92 25.59 13.68
C GLY A 33 5.99 26.56 12.95
N GLN A 34 6.18 26.79 11.64
CA GLN A 34 5.36 27.73 10.88
C GLN A 34 4.00 27.12 10.54
N ASP A 35 4.00 25.89 10.03
CA ASP A 35 2.77 25.16 9.70
C ASP A 35 1.98 24.82 10.97
N LYS A 36 2.67 24.50 12.08
CA LYS A 36 2.03 24.29 13.38
C LYS A 36 1.27 25.52 13.87
N MET A 37 1.88 26.71 13.81
CA MET A 37 1.20 27.95 14.22
C MET A 37 -0.04 28.24 13.36
N LEU A 38 0.03 27.96 12.05
CA LEU A 38 -1.10 28.13 11.14
C LEU A 38 -2.27 27.21 11.52
N VAL A 39 -1.97 25.93 11.78
CA VAL A 39 -2.96 24.94 12.21
C VAL A 39 -3.57 25.33 13.56
N GLU A 40 -2.75 25.73 14.55
CA GLU A 40 -3.24 26.16 15.87
C GLU A 40 -4.20 27.36 15.78
N ALA A 41 -3.84 28.37 14.98
CA ALA A 41 -4.70 29.52 14.73
C ALA A 41 -6.04 29.12 14.11
N HIS A 42 -6.02 28.16 13.16
CA HIS A 42 -7.25 27.65 12.55
C HIS A 42 -8.09 26.82 13.52
N LEU A 43 -7.45 25.97 14.32
CA LEU A 43 -8.13 25.14 15.33
C LEU A 43 -8.81 26.00 16.39
N ALA A 44 -8.34 27.22 16.67
CA ALA A 44 -9.08 28.15 17.55
C ALA A 44 -10.47 28.50 16.99
N GLY A 45 -10.61 28.61 15.66
CA GLY A 45 -11.85 29.01 14.98
C GLY A 45 -12.72 27.88 14.45
N CYS A 46 -12.17 26.68 14.22
CA CYS A 46 -12.88 25.58 13.54
C CYS A 46 -13.15 24.38 14.45
N GLU A 47 -14.42 24.12 14.78
CA GLU A 47 -14.80 23.00 15.66
C GLU A 47 -14.65 21.62 15.00
N SER A 48 -14.93 21.50 13.70
CA SER A 48 -14.79 20.23 12.98
C SER A 48 -13.34 19.75 12.97
N CYS A 49 -12.40 20.62 12.59
CA CYS A 49 -10.98 20.29 12.61
C CYS A 49 -10.47 19.94 14.01
N ARG A 50 -10.97 20.60 15.08
CA ARG A 50 -10.65 20.20 16.46
C ARG A 50 -11.11 18.78 16.78
N LYS A 51 -12.33 18.41 16.39
CA LYS A 51 -12.87 17.05 16.60
C LYS A 51 -12.06 16.00 15.84
N ASP A 52 -11.61 16.32 14.63
CA ASP A 52 -10.81 15.40 13.82
C ASP A 52 -9.44 15.13 14.43
N VAL A 53 -8.74 16.18 14.90
CA VAL A 53 -7.48 16.05 15.65
C VAL A 53 -7.69 15.23 16.92
N MET A 54 -8.74 15.50 17.70
CA MET A 54 -9.07 14.72 18.91
C MET A 54 -9.31 13.24 18.60
N ARG A 55 -9.99 12.93 17.48
CA ARG A 55 -10.23 11.55 17.03
C ARG A 55 -8.92 10.85 16.72
N GLN A 56 -8.02 11.50 15.98
CA GLN A 56 -6.71 10.96 15.64
C GLN A 56 -5.86 10.72 16.90
N GLN A 57 -5.83 11.67 17.85
CA GLN A 57 -5.11 11.52 19.11
C GLN A 57 -5.66 10.40 20.01
N VAL A 58 -6.98 10.19 20.02
CA VAL A 58 -7.58 9.05 20.73
C VAL A 58 -7.14 7.74 20.08
N LEU A 59 -7.19 7.64 18.75
CA LEU A 59 -6.75 6.46 18.02
C LEU A 59 -5.26 6.18 18.26
N HIS A 60 -4.41 7.20 18.18
CA HIS A 60 -2.97 7.08 18.44
C HIS A 60 -2.71 6.51 19.85
N ARG A 61 -3.39 7.03 20.88
CA ARG A 61 -3.27 6.51 22.26
C ARG A 61 -3.74 5.06 22.39
N GLN A 62 -4.81 4.68 21.70
CA GLN A 62 -5.29 3.30 21.70
C GLN A 62 -4.28 2.37 21.02
N LEU A 63 -3.73 2.76 19.88
CA LEU A 63 -2.69 1.99 19.18
C LEU A 63 -1.42 1.87 20.02
N GLY A 64 -1.01 2.93 20.72
CA GLY A 64 0.13 2.91 21.64
C GLY A 64 -0.05 1.99 22.85
N SER A 65 -1.29 1.64 23.21
CA SER A 65 -1.58 0.70 24.30
C SER A 65 -1.51 -0.78 23.87
N ILE A 66 -1.42 -1.05 22.57
CA ILE A 66 -1.31 -2.41 22.05
C ILE A 66 0.10 -2.92 22.34
N PRO A 67 0.26 -4.06 23.05
CA PRO A 67 1.58 -4.60 23.32
C PRO A 67 2.26 -5.00 22.02
N VAL A 68 3.35 -4.31 21.68
CA VAL A 68 4.17 -4.67 20.53
C VAL A 68 4.94 -5.95 20.89
N PRO A 69 4.85 -7.02 20.08
CA PRO A 69 5.62 -8.23 20.33
C PRO A 69 7.11 -7.89 20.32
N GLN A 70 7.75 -8.05 21.47
CA GLN A 70 9.20 -7.92 21.60
C GLN A 70 9.87 -9.08 20.87
N LEU A 71 10.93 -8.80 20.12
CA LEU A 71 11.77 -9.85 19.55
C LEU A 71 12.33 -10.73 20.68
N THR A 72 12.29 -12.04 20.51
CA THR A 72 12.93 -12.94 21.47
C THR A 72 14.45 -12.74 21.44
N ALA A 73 15.15 -13.04 22.53
CA ALA A 73 16.61 -12.91 22.59
C ALA A 73 17.31 -13.68 21.46
N GLN A 74 16.75 -14.83 21.03
CA GLN A 74 17.26 -15.59 19.90
C GLN A 74 17.07 -14.87 18.56
N GLN A 75 15.92 -14.21 18.36
CA GLN A 75 15.68 -13.42 17.14
C GLN A 75 16.58 -12.19 17.09
N GLN A 76 16.74 -11.48 18.21
CA GLN A 76 17.65 -10.34 18.33
C GLN A 76 19.10 -10.74 17.97
N ALA A 77 19.60 -11.84 18.55
CA ALA A 77 20.94 -12.34 18.23
C ALA A 77 21.14 -12.68 16.75
N ARG A 78 20.11 -13.23 16.08
CA ARG A 78 20.17 -13.50 14.63
C ARG A 78 20.19 -12.23 13.80
N PHE A 79 19.43 -11.20 14.19
CA PHE A 79 19.45 -9.90 13.53
C PHE A 79 20.80 -9.20 13.69
N ASP A 80 21.38 -9.22 14.89
CA ASP A 80 22.68 -8.63 15.18
C ASP A 80 23.80 -9.30 14.37
N GLU A 81 23.74 -10.63 14.24
CA GLU A 81 24.71 -11.38 13.42
C GLU A 81 24.57 -11.02 11.93
N ALA A 82 23.34 -10.97 11.41
CA ALA A 82 23.09 -10.57 10.02
C ALA A 82 23.57 -9.13 9.72
N LEU A 83 23.42 -8.20 10.67
CA LEU A 83 23.92 -6.84 10.56
C LEU A 83 25.46 -6.79 10.54
N LYS A 84 26.12 -7.60 11.37
CA LYS A 84 27.59 -7.71 11.37
C LYS A 84 28.10 -8.30 10.06
N GLU A 85 27.49 -9.37 9.57
CA GLU A 85 27.84 -9.98 8.28
C GLU A 85 27.67 -8.98 7.13
N ALA A 86 26.57 -8.22 7.10
CA ALA A 86 26.34 -7.18 6.10
C ALA A 86 27.37 -6.04 6.19
N ALA A 87 27.73 -5.61 7.41
CA ALA A 87 28.75 -4.58 7.62
C ALA A 87 30.13 -5.05 7.10
N LEU A 88 30.51 -6.30 7.39
CA LEU A 88 31.77 -6.90 6.92
C LEU A 88 31.79 -7.07 5.39
N ALA A 89 30.67 -7.47 4.78
CA ALA A 89 30.53 -7.57 3.33
C ALA A 89 30.63 -6.19 2.64
N SER A 90 30.09 -5.14 3.27
CA SER A 90 30.17 -3.76 2.75
C SER A 90 31.57 -3.12 2.91
N GLY A 91 32.38 -3.59 3.86
CA GLY A 91 33.76 -3.12 4.05
C GLY A 91 34.70 -3.43 2.88
N ASN A 92 34.33 -4.39 2.02
CA ASN A 92 35.12 -4.79 0.85
C ASN A 92 34.60 -4.20 -0.48
N SER A 93 33.50 -3.42 -0.47
CA SER A 93 33.04 -2.70 -1.66
C SER A 93 33.79 -1.38 -1.86
N ARG A 94 35.13 -1.42 -1.84
CA ARG A 94 35.93 -0.39 -2.52
C ARG A 94 36.00 -0.78 -4.00
N ALA A 95 35.18 -0.08 -4.79
CA ALA A 95 35.26 0.04 -6.24
C ALA A 95 35.17 -1.28 -7.05
N PHE A 96 33.94 -1.73 -7.30
CA PHE A 96 33.62 -2.62 -8.44
C PHE A 96 33.64 -1.86 -9.80
N PHE A 97 34.41 -0.78 -9.92
CA PHE A 97 34.67 -0.19 -11.23
C PHE A 97 35.96 -0.80 -11.76
N PRO A 98 35.90 -1.78 -12.70
CA PRO A 98 37.10 -2.35 -13.28
C PRO A 98 37.91 -1.23 -13.96
N SER A 99 39.23 -1.19 -13.72
CA SER A 99 40.13 -0.16 -14.26
C SER A 99 40.13 -0.07 -15.79
N ALA A 100 39.56 -1.07 -16.47
CA ALA A 100 39.25 -1.07 -17.90
C ALA A 100 38.36 0.11 -18.34
N TRP A 101 37.54 0.70 -17.45
CA TRP A 101 36.71 1.87 -17.77
C TRP A 101 37.48 3.19 -17.88
N LYS A 102 38.69 3.30 -17.31
CA LYS A 102 39.51 4.52 -17.45
C LYS A 102 39.96 4.75 -18.90
N HIS A 103 40.02 3.70 -19.73
CA HIS A 103 40.34 3.84 -21.15
C HIS A 103 39.10 4.09 -22.03
N LEU A 104 37.91 3.66 -21.61
CA LEU A 104 36.66 3.91 -22.32
C LEU A 104 36.15 5.36 -22.16
N LEU A 105 36.60 6.09 -21.13
CA LEU A 105 36.28 7.50 -20.91
C LEU A 105 37.22 8.49 -21.60
N LYS A 106 38.20 8.03 -22.39
CA LYS A 106 38.99 8.89 -23.31
C LYS A 106 38.26 9.14 -24.64
N LEU A 107 36.96 9.40 -24.57
CA LEU A 107 36.18 9.84 -25.72
C LEU A 107 36.41 11.33 -25.98
N LYS A 108 37.53 11.64 -26.65
CA LYS A 108 37.84 12.94 -27.29
C LYS A 108 36.84 13.34 -28.39
N TRP A 109 35.81 12.53 -28.64
CA TRP A 109 34.81 12.72 -29.69
C TRP A 109 33.64 13.65 -29.28
N LEU A 110 33.56 14.05 -28.01
CA LEU A 110 32.52 14.98 -27.53
C LEU A 110 32.84 16.47 -27.76
N GLU A 111 34.04 16.81 -28.25
CA GLU A 111 34.44 18.21 -28.41
C GLU A 111 34.06 18.80 -29.79
N ASN A 112 33.60 17.98 -30.74
CA ASN A 112 33.26 18.48 -32.07
C ASN A 112 32.07 17.74 -32.71
N ARG A 113 30.88 17.83 -32.10
CA ARG A 113 29.63 17.55 -32.81
C ARG A 113 28.49 18.42 -32.30
N ASN A 114 28.14 19.37 -33.17
CA ASN A 114 27.01 20.30 -33.16
C ASN A 114 25.90 20.06 -32.14
N LYS A 115 25.61 21.16 -31.43
CA LYS A 115 24.43 21.39 -30.60
C LYS A 115 23.14 21.06 -31.36
N THR A 116 22.13 20.68 -30.58
CA THR A 116 20.71 20.52 -30.93
C THR A 116 20.37 19.39 -31.92
N PHE A 117 20.21 18.14 -31.43
CA PHE A 117 19.01 17.33 -31.73
C PHE A 117 18.89 15.93 -31.06
N TRP A 118 19.85 15.45 -30.25
CA TRP A 118 19.84 14.05 -29.78
C TRP A 118 19.50 13.77 -28.30
N VAL A 119 18.95 14.74 -27.56
CA VAL A 119 18.50 14.49 -26.16
C VAL A 119 17.12 13.79 -26.11
N ALA A 120 16.35 13.78 -27.21
CA ALA A 120 14.98 13.28 -27.17
C ALA A 120 14.82 11.75 -27.26
N THR A 121 15.82 10.98 -27.72
CA THR A 121 15.65 9.53 -27.96
C THR A 121 16.36 8.65 -26.93
N ALA A 122 17.53 9.06 -26.42
CA ALA A 122 18.27 8.26 -25.43
C ALA A 122 17.59 8.20 -24.05
N GLY A 123 16.84 9.23 -23.67
CA GLY A 123 16.11 9.27 -22.40
C GLY A 123 14.95 8.26 -22.32
N TRP A 124 14.28 8.01 -23.44
CA TRP A 124 13.11 7.12 -23.47
C TRP A 124 13.49 5.65 -23.36
N SER A 125 14.64 5.23 -23.90
CA SER A 125 15.11 3.85 -23.76
C SER A 125 15.40 3.49 -22.31
N LEU A 126 15.89 4.44 -21.51
CA LEU A 126 16.15 4.24 -20.08
C LEU A 126 14.84 4.13 -19.28
N VAL A 127 13.83 4.95 -19.59
CA VAL A 127 12.49 4.86 -18.96
C VAL A 127 11.80 3.54 -19.31
N VAL A 128 11.83 3.11 -20.57
CA VAL A 128 11.22 1.85 -21.00
C VAL A 128 11.93 0.66 -20.35
N LEU A 129 13.26 0.67 -20.25
CA LEU A 129 14.01 -0.40 -19.59
C LEU A 129 13.66 -0.46 -18.09
N LEU A 130 13.56 0.69 -17.42
CA LEU A 130 13.19 0.78 -16.01
C LEU A 130 11.74 0.29 -15.79
N LEU A 131 10.81 0.64 -16.68
CA LEU A 131 9.41 0.21 -16.66
C LEU A 131 9.27 -1.29 -16.92
N VAL A 132 10.08 -1.87 -17.82
CA VAL A 132 10.14 -3.33 -18.03
C VAL A 132 10.68 -4.04 -16.78
N THR A 133 11.71 -3.51 -16.12
CA THR A 133 12.25 -4.13 -14.90
C THR A 133 11.30 -4.05 -13.70
N THR A 134 10.52 -2.98 -13.54
CA THR A 134 9.53 -2.88 -12.46
C THR A 134 8.33 -3.80 -12.70
N VAL A 135 7.86 -3.90 -13.95
CA VAL A 135 6.78 -4.85 -14.33
C VAL A 135 7.22 -6.30 -14.15
N PHE A 136 8.46 -6.65 -14.51
CA PHE A 136 8.97 -8.02 -14.31
C PHE A 136 9.26 -8.36 -12.85
N SER A 137 9.62 -7.37 -12.01
CA SER A 137 9.84 -7.60 -10.58
C SER A 137 8.54 -7.81 -9.80
N GLY A 138 7.41 -7.34 -10.33
CA GLY A 138 6.07 -7.65 -9.81
C GLY A 138 5.62 -9.11 -9.99
N MET A 139 6.36 -9.93 -10.77
CA MET A 139 6.11 -11.37 -10.91
C MET A 139 7.04 -12.24 -10.05
N LYS A 140 7.95 -11.65 -9.28
CA LYS A 140 8.57 -12.36 -8.16
C LYS A 140 7.63 -12.24 -6.98
N ASP A 141 6.61 -13.09 -6.99
CA ASP A 141 5.80 -13.39 -5.82
C ASP A 141 6.76 -13.74 -4.68
N GLY A 142 6.94 -12.76 -3.81
CA GLY A 142 7.68 -12.92 -2.57
C GLY A 142 7.01 -14.04 -1.80
N THR A 143 7.80 -15.05 -1.50
CA THR A 143 7.54 -16.07 -0.48
C THR A 143 7.49 -15.39 0.89
N ASN A 144 6.46 -14.60 1.11
CA ASN A 144 6.04 -14.12 2.42
C ASN A 144 5.03 -15.14 2.91
N GLY A 145 5.29 -15.74 4.08
CA GLY A 145 4.57 -16.88 4.64
C GLY A 145 3.08 -16.85 4.34
N SER A 146 2.67 -17.69 3.40
CA SER A 146 1.29 -17.86 3.02
C SER A 146 0.58 -18.58 4.14
N ILE A 147 -0.27 -17.85 4.86
CA ILE A 147 -1.29 -18.46 5.70
C ILE A 147 -2.13 -19.31 4.74
N PRO A 148 -2.12 -20.65 4.86
CA PRO A 148 -2.67 -21.56 3.85
C PRO A 148 -4.14 -21.24 3.55
N MET A 149 -4.87 -20.82 4.60
CA MET A 149 -6.27 -20.41 4.53
C MET A 149 -6.56 -19.27 3.53
N VAL A 150 -5.70 -18.25 3.48
CA VAL A 150 -5.91 -17.08 2.60
C VAL A 150 -5.58 -17.43 1.16
N GLN A 151 -4.55 -18.24 0.95
CA GLN A 151 -4.14 -18.64 -0.40
C GLN A 151 -5.18 -19.53 -1.07
N ASP A 152 -5.77 -20.47 -0.33
CA ASP A 152 -6.85 -21.34 -0.82
C ASP A 152 -8.05 -20.51 -1.28
N VAL A 153 -8.50 -19.56 -0.44
CA VAL A 153 -9.64 -18.67 -0.73
C VAL A 153 -9.38 -17.76 -1.94
N VAL A 154 -8.18 -17.18 -2.04
CA VAL A 154 -7.81 -16.31 -3.18
C VAL A 154 -7.74 -17.10 -4.48
N MET A 155 -7.22 -18.33 -4.44
CA MET A 155 -7.18 -19.20 -5.62
C MET A 155 -8.57 -19.60 -6.10
N GLU A 156 -9.47 -19.93 -5.17
CA GLU A 156 -10.86 -20.27 -5.48
C GLU A 156 -11.63 -19.07 -6.04
N TYR A 157 -11.46 -17.87 -5.47
CA TYR A 157 -12.04 -16.64 -6.02
C TYR A 157 -11.54 -16.37 -7.45
N ARG A 158 -10.23 -16.51 -7.69
CA ARG A 158 -9.65 -16.31 -9.04
C ARG A 158 -10.17 -17.32 -10.06
N GLN A 159 -10.47 -18.54 -9.62
CA GLN A 159 -11.06 -19.56 -10.46
C GLN A 159 -12.53 -19.23 -10.78
N LEU A 160 -13.34 -18.89 -9.78
CA LEU A 160 -14.74 -18.47 -9.95
C LEU A 160 -14.91 -17.13 -10.68
N ALA A 161 -13.91 -16.27 -10.68
CA ALA A 161 -13.89 -15.08 -11.53
C ALA A 161 -13.73 -15.43 -13.03
N ARG A 162 -13.19 -16.62 -13.34
CA ARG A 162 -12.91 -17.09 -14.70
C ARG A 162 -13.92 -18.12 -15.20
N THR A 163 -14.67 -18.76 -14.30
CA THR A 163 -15.69 -19.78 -14.62
C THR A 163 -17.04 -19.41 -13.99
N SER A 164 -18.14 -19.77 -14.64
CA SER A 164 -19.48 -19.58 -14.07
C SER A 164 -19.64 -20.28 -12.72
N LEU A 165 -20.35 -19.64 -11.77
CA LEU A 165 -20.67 -20.20 -10.46
C LEU A 165 -21.31 -21.60 -10.61
N PRO A 166 -20.89 -22.61 -9.83
CA PRO A 166 -21.51 -23.92 -9.85
C PRO A 166 -22.97 -23.83 -9.40
N GLN A 167 -23.90 -24.44 -10.14
CA GLN A 167 -25.28 -24.61 -9.73
C GLN A 167 -25.42 -25.85 -8.84
N GLU A 168 -25.75 -25.59 -7.57
CA GLU A 168 -26.36 -26.45 -6.54
C GLU A 168 -25.94 -27.93 -6.42
N THR A 169 -25.34 -28.27 -5.28
CA THR A 169 -25.70 -29.50 -4.56
C THR A 169 -26.04 -29.11 -3.11
N PRO A 170 -27.33 -29.15 -2.70
CA PRO A 170 -27.70 -28.86 -1.32
C PRO A 170 -27.23 -30.01 -0.43
N VAL A 171 -26.21 -29.79 0.39
CA VAL A 171 -25.86 -30.71 1.47
C VAL A 171 -26.82 -30.45 2.63
N GLN A 172 -27.73 -31.40 2.85
CA GLN A 172 -28.68 -31.39 3.95
C GLN A 172 -27.93 -31.30 5.29
N GLY A 173 -28.20 -30.27 6.09
CA GLY A 173 -27.64 -30.10 7.44
C GLY A 173 -26.62 -28.98 7.61
N THR A 174 -26.41 -28.14 6.61
CA THR A 174 -25.53 -26.96 6.71
C THR A 174 -26.25 -25.80 7.41
N ALA A 175 -25.53 -25.11 8.31
CA ALA A 175 -26.03 -23.91 8.97
C ALA A 175 -26.36 -22.83 7.91
N LEU A 176 -27.47 -22.13 8.09
CA LEU A 176 -27.88 -21.08 7.17
C LEU A 176 -26.84 -19.94 7.22
N PRO A 177 -26.46 -19.35 6.07
CA PRO A 177 -25.53 -18.23 6.05
C PRO A 177 -26.09 -17.06 6.86
N VAL A 178 -25.19 -16.16 7.30
CA VAL A 178 -25.58 -14.94 8.01
C VAL A 178 -26.62 -14.21 7.17
N SER A 179 -27.79 -13.91 7.76
CA SER A 179 -28.89 -13.26 7.05
C SER A 179 -28.61 -11.77 6.94
N TRP A 180 -28.19 -11.32 5.76
CA TRP A 180 -28.00 -9.90 5.46
C TRP A 180 -29.29 -9.30 4.87
N PRO A 181 -29.61 -8.01 5.13
CA PRO A 181 -30.74 -7.36 4.49
C PRO A 181 -30.57 -7.35 2.96
N ASN A 182 -31.59 -7.79 2.22
CA ASN A 182 -31.59 -7.87 0.74
C ASN A 182 -30.57 -8.84 0.12
N ALA A 183 -30.05 -9.80 0.89
CA ALA A 183 -29.14 -10.81 0.36
C ALA A 183 -29.89 -12.01 -0.23
N LYS A 184 -29.51 -12.43 -1.44
CA LYS A 184 -29.99 -13.67 -2.07
C LYS A 184 -28.82 -14.64 -2.24
N VAL A 185 -28.92 -15.83 -1.66
CA VAL A 185 -27.96 -16.91 -1.89
C VAL A 185 -28.05 -17.33 -3.37
N LEU A 186 -26.91 -17.31 -4.05
CA LEU A 186 -26.79 -17.67 -5.46
C LEU A 186 -26.32 -19.12 -5.65
N ALA A 187 -25.40 -19.57 -4.81
CA ALA A 187 -24.83 -20.92 -4.89
C ALA A 187 -24.31 -21.37 -3.53
N THR A 188 -24.25 -22.69 -3.33
CA THR A 188 -23.68 -23.33 -2.16
C THR A 188 -22.90 -24.56 -2.62
N TRP A 189 -21.68 -24.73 -2.12
CA TRP A 189 -20.84 -25.88 -2.42
C TRP A 189 -19.96 -26.24 -1.22
N THR A 190 -19.36 -27.44 -1.26
CA THR A 190 -18.38 -27.88 -0.27
C THR A 190 -16.97 -27.68 -0.83
N THR A 191 -16.08 -27.16 0.01
CA THR A 191 -14.68 -26.93 -0.33
C THR A 191 -13.80 -27.34 0.86
N ARG A 192 -12.47 -27.21 0.73
CA ARG A 192 -11.56 -27.33 1.87
C ARG A 192 -10.80 -26.03 2.05
N VAL A 193 -10.82 -25.50 3.26
CA VAL A 193 -10.14 -24.26 3.62
C VAL A 193 -9.12 -24.60 4.70
N GLY A 194 -7.82 -24.47 4.41
CA GLY A 194 -6.77 -24.84 5.37
C GLY A 194 -6.73 -26.34 5.71
N GLY A 195 -7.22 -27.20 4.83
CA GLY A 195 -7.24 -28.67 5.00
C GLY A 195 -8.47 -29.25 5.70
N ALA A 196 -9.31 -28.41 6.32
CA ALA A 196 -10.60 -28.82 6.92
C ALA A 196 -11.75 -28.70 5.91
N PRO A 197 -12.77 -29.59 5.96
CA PRO A 197 -13.97 -29.46 5.13
C PRO A 197 -14.73 -28.19 5.52
N ALA A 198 -15.10 -27.37 4.54
CA ALA A 198 -15.79 -26.11 4.73
C ALA A 198 -16.97 -25.99 3.77
N ASN A 199 -18.02 -25.29 4.20
CA ASN A 199 -19.15 -24.92 3.36
C ASN A 199 -18.93 -23.51 2.81
N ALA A 200 -19.06 -23.36 1.50
CA ALA A 200 -18.93 -22.09 0.81
C ALA A 200 -20.29 -21.63 0.30
N PHE A 201 -20.62 -20.37 0.57
CA PHE A 201 -21.86 -19.72 0.18
C PHE A 201 -21.56 -18.50 -0.68
N ALA A 202 -22.10 -18.43 -1.89
CA ALA A 202 -22.11 -17.22 -2.69
C ALA A 202 -23.41 -16.45 -2.43
N VAL A 203 -23.30 -15.23 -1.93
CA VAL A 203 -24.42 -14.38 -1.55
C VAL A 203 -24.39 -13.09 -2.37
N ARG A 204 -25.48 -12.76 -3.06
CA ARG A 204 -25.64 -11.47 -3.73
C ARG A 204 -26.23 -10.46 -2.78
N SER A 205 -25.52 -9.36 -2.54
CA SER A 205 -26.01 -8.18 -1.81
C SER A 205 -25.93 -6.97 -2.74
N GLY A 206 -27.08 -6.51 -3.24
CA GLY A 206 -27.13 -5.46 -4.26
C GLY A 206 -26.43 -5.89 -5.56
N ASP A 207 -25.42 -5.11 -5.98
CA ASP A 207 -24.59 -5.36 -7.17
C ASP A 207 -23.31 -6.17 -6.87
N GLN A 208 -23.10 -6.56 -5.62
CA GLN A 208 -21.90 -7.28 -5.18
C GLN A 208 -22.21 -8.75 -4.89
N ILE A 209 -21.24 -9.61 -5.19
CA ILE A 209 -21.26 -11.04 -4.83
C ILE A 209 -20.22 -11.25 -3.72
N LEU A 210 -20.68 -11.70 -2.55
CA LEU A 210 -19.86 -12.03 -1.40
C LEU A 210 -19.71 -13.55 -1.30
N LEU A 211 -18.50 -14.03 -1.01
CA LEU A 211 -18.23 -15.43 -0.72
C LEU A 211 -18.02 -15.60 0.79
N GLN A 212 -18.86 -16.39 1.43
CA GLN A 212 -18.74 -16.74 2.85
C GLN A 212 -18.30 -18.20 2.96
N PHE A 213 -17.26 -18.45 3.76
CA PHE A 213 -16.77 -19.80 4.06
C PHE A 213 -17.00 -20.09 5.53
N GLU A 214 -17.57 -21.25 5.84
CA GLU A 214 -17.81 -21.75 7.19
C GLU A 214 -17.05 -23.09 7.34
N VAL A 215 -16.08 -23.13 8.26
CA VAL A 215 -15.22 -24.30 8.55
C VAL A 215 -15.76 -25.06 9.75
#